data_AF-A0A3B3SM77-F1
#
_entry.id   AF-A0A3B3SM77-F1
#
_cell.length_a   1.000
_cell.length_b   1.000
_cell.length_c   1.000
_cell.angle_alpha   90.00
_cell.angle_beta   90.00
_cell.angle_gamma   90.00
#
_symmetry.space_group_name_H-M   'P 1'
#
loop_
_entity.id
_entity.type
_entity.pdbx_description
1 polymer ?
#
loop_
_entity_poly.entity_id
_entity_poly.type
_entity_poly.pdbx_seq_one_letter_code
_entity_poly.pdbx_strand_id
1 'polypeptide(L)'
;LAALSLQLCDSILIGCSLPPHTEVAVTAGTLDTSGGCLLCDQLPRVGTAFHCRLLHNLPVPRRSLVELQPFGAPPDAESQFQRGQGFNSSSGRYTAPVSGFYHVSGSLLIEPSENQRKTQPRQKDWIKASICIESLCHSNLSLEAMGGASQVGGVYSILLTGTLYLQAGEYVSIFVDNGTGSAFIVQKGTLFSGILLGV
;
A
#
# COMPACT_ATOMS: atom_id res chain seq x y z
N LEU A 1 -25.65 -13.56 41.03
CA LEU A 1 -25.78 -14.83 40.29
C LEU A 1 -26.02 -14.49 38.83
N ALA A 2 -25.30 -15.17 37.94
CA ALA A 2 -25.02 -14.83 36.54
C ALA A 2 -26.24 -14.58 35.62
N ALA A 3 -26.06 -13.78 34.56
CA ALA A 3 -25.95 -14.27 33.17
C ALA A 3 -25.75 -13.12 32.15
N LEU A 4 -24.88 -13.37 31.17
CA LEU A 4 -24.54 -12.53 30.02
C LEU A 4 -25.68 -12.42 28.99
N SER A 5 -25.76 -11.31 28.28
CA SER A 5 -25.83 -11.29 26.80
C SER A 5 -25.61 -9.87 26.27
N LEU A 6 -24.39 -9.58 25.80
CA LEU A 6 -24.08 -8.43 24.96
C LEU A 6 -24.21 -8.87 23.51
N GLN A 7 -25.18 -8.31 22.79
CA GLN A 7 -25.24 -8.39 21.33
C GLN A 7 -25.14 -6.96 20.79
N LEU A 8 -23.94 -6.57 20.36
CA LEU A 8 -23.73 -5.45 19.46
C LEU A 8 -24.06 -5.92 18.03
N CYS A 9 -24.81 -5.13 17.28
CA CYS A 9 -24.66 -5.04 15.83
C CYS A 9 -24.82 -3.59 15.40
N ASP A 10 -23.78 -3.13 14.71
CA ASP A 10 -23.44 -1.76 14.39
C ASP A 10 -24.38 -1.11 13.38
N SER A 11 -24.84 0.09 13.74
CA SER A 11 -25.24 1.13 12.80
C SER A 11 -24.14 2.18 12.81
N ILE A 12 -23.22 2.16 11.84
CA ILE A 12 -22.33 3.29 11.58
C ILE A 12 -22.84 4.00 10.32
N LEU A 13 -23.62 5.04 10.58
CA LEU A 13 -24.01 6.08 9.66
C LEU A 13 -22.77 6.94 9.38
N ILE A 14 -22.16 6.86 8.19
CA ILE A 14 -21.13 7.83 7.78
C ILE A 14 -21.87 9.03 7.18
N GLY A 15 -22.13 10.03 8.02
CA GLY A 15 -22.50 11.37 7.58
C GLY A 15 -21.29 12.09 7.03
N CYS A 16 -21.21 12.26 5.71
CA CYS A 16 -20.33 13.25 5.10
C CYS A 16 -21.07 14.58 5.01
N SER A 17 -20.76 15.52 5.91
CA SER A 17 -21.03 16.93 5.68
C SER A 17 -19.93 17.52 4.79
N LEU A 18 -20.27 17.90 3.55
CA LEU A 18 -19.46 18.82 2.73
C LEU A 18 -20.35 20.02 2.30
N PRO A 19 -19.75 21.21 2.08
CA PRO A 19 -20.40 22.52 2.09
C PRO A 19 -21.25 22.82 0.84
N PRO A 20 -22.10 23.86 0.86
CA PRO A 20 -23.05 24.15 -0.19
C PRO A 20 -22.38 24.83 -1.40
N HIS A 21 -22.96 24.64 -2.58
CA HIS A 21 -22.62 25.24 -3.88
C HIS A 21 -21.61 24.49 -4.75
N THR A 22 -21.98 23.29 -5.22
CA THR A 22 -21.89 22.99 -6.66
C THR A 22 -22.98 21.99 -7.03
N GLU A 23 -23.93 22.43 -7.84
CA GLU A 23 -25.04 21.62 -8.33
C GLU A 23 -24.51 20.64 -9.37
N VAL A 24 -24.29 19.38 -8.97
CA VAL A 24 -24.14 18.29 -9.93
C VAL A 24 -25.54 17.78 -10.22
N ALA A 25 -26.08 18.20 -11.36
CA ALA A 25 -27.37 17.73 -11.85
C ALA A 25 -27.31 16.20 -12.03
N VAL A 26 -27.94 15.47 -11.11
CA VAL A 26 -28.27 14.05 -11.32
C VAL A 26 -29.47 14.05 -12.26
N THR A 27 -29.22 13.78 -13.55
CA THR A 27 -30.27 13.64 -14.54
C THR A 27 -31.26 12.57 -14.08
N ALA A 28 -32.55 12.93 -14.14
CA ALA A 28 -33.66 12.15 -13.63
C ALA A 28 -33.63 10.70 -14.15
N GLY A 29 -33.36 9.75 -13.25
CA GLY A 29 -33.53 8.33 -13.52
C GLY A 29 -35.00 8.01 -13.74
N THR A 30 -35.31 7.29 -14.81
CA THR A 30 -36.67 6.84 -15.13
C THR A 30 -37.04 5.71 -14.16
N LEU A 31 -38.09 5.89 -13.34
CA LEU A 31 -38.65 4.83 -12.48
C LEU A 31 -39.46 3.84 -13.32
N ASP A 32 -39.33 2.55 -13.03
CA ASP A 32 -40.29 1.53 -13.51
C ASP A 32 -41.59 1.57 -12.67
N THR A 33 -42.65 0.92 -13.16
CA THR A 33 -43.98 0.86 -12.53
C THR A 33 -44.04 0.06 -11.22
N SER A 34 -42.91 -0.46 -10.73
CA SER A 34 -42.76 -1.15 -9.43
C SER A 34 -41.90 -0.38 -8.43
N GLY A 35 -41.43 0.83 -8.76
CA GLY A 35 -40.63 1.65 -7.86
C GLY A 35 -39.16 1.21 -7.72
N GLY A 36 -38.66 0.37 -8.63
CA GLY A 36 -37.26 -0.02 -8.68
C GLY A 36 -36.39 1.03 -9.37
N CYS A 37 -35.32 1.47 -8.72
CA CYS A 37 -34.33 2.36 -9.34
C CYS A 37 -33.37 1.53 -10.21
N LEU A 38 -33.60 1.50 -11.52
CA LEU A 38 -32.82 0.70 -12.49
C LEU A 38 -31.38 1.18 -12.72
N LEU A 39 -30.99 2.32 -12.13
CA LEU A 39 -29.64 2.90 -12.23
C LEU A 39 -28.86 2.91 -10.90
N CYS A 40 -29.37 2.22 -9.87
CA CYS A 40 -28.62 2.00 -8.62
C CYS A 40 -27.82 0.70 -8.63
N ASP A 41 -27.95 -0.11 -9.69
CA ASP A 41 -27.33 -1.42 -9.73
C ASP A 41 -25.88 -1.31 -10.24
N GLN A 42 -24.97 -1.49 -9.28
CA GLN A 42 -23.51 -1.56 -9.39
C GLN A 42 -22.78 -0.22 -9.26
N LEU A 43 -22.57 0.20 -8.01
CA LEU A 43 -21.34 0.93 -7.70
C LEU A 43 -20.16 0.19 -8.36
N PRO A 44 -19.21 0.90 -9.02
CA PRO A 44 -18.04 0.28 -9.60
C PRO A 44 -17.36 -0.59 -8.54
N ARG A 45 -17.51 -1.92 -8.65
CA ARG A 45 -16.88 -2.84 -7.72
C ARG A 45 -15.40 -2.79 -8.02
N VAL A 46 -14.58 -2.54 -7.00
CA VAL A 46 -13.12 -2.62 -7.10
C VAL A 46 -12.75 -3.94 -7.76
N GLY A 47 -12.28 -3.85 -9.01
CA GLY A 47 -11.99 -5.03 -9.84
C GLY A 47 -10.88 -5.86 -9.22
N THR A 48 -9.79 -5.20 -8.82
CA THR A 48 -8.64 -5.85 -8.19
C THR A 48 -7.99 -4.94 -7.15
N ALA A 49 -7.61 -5.53 -6.03
CA ALA A 49 -6.87 -4.87 -4.96
C ALA A 49 -6.05 -5.90 -4.18
N PHE A 50 -4.91 -5.47 -3.68
CA PHE A 50 -4.09 -6.27 -2.79
C PHE A 50 -3.68 -5.46 -1.57
N HIS A 51 -3.50 -6.16 -0.46
CA HIS A 51 -2.93 -5.64 0.76
C HIS A 51 -2.07 -6.73 1.37
N CYS A 52 -0.81 -6.42 1.64
CA CYS A 52 0.18 -7.36 2.12
C CYS A 52 1.15 -6.70 3.09
N ARG A 53 1.80 -7.53 3.91
CA ARG A 53 2.72 -7.11 4.96
C ARG A 53 4.04 -7.86 4.83
N LEU A 54 5.16 -7.16 5.08
CA LEU A 54 6.47 -7.80 5.15
C LEU A 54 6.51 -8.79 6.32
N LEU A 55 6.86 -10.04 6.03
CA LEU A 55 6.72 -11.14 6.98
C LEU A 55 7.79 -11.17 8.07
N HIS A 56 9.00 -10.71 7.76
CA HIS A 56 10.12 -10.70 8.69
C HIS A 56 10.92 -9.40 8.60
N ASN A 57 11.71 -9.14 9.63
CA ASN A 57 12.65 -8.01 9.62
C ASN A 57 13.72 -8.27 8.56
N LEU A 58 13.91 -7.32 7.65
CA LEU A 58 14.87 -7.44 6.56
C LEU A 58 16.06 -6.50 6.78
N PRO A 59 17.29 -7.02 7.00
CA PRO A 59 18.47 -6.18 7.11
C PRO A 59 18.85 -5.63 5.73
N VAL A 60 19.08 -4.32 5.65
CA VAL A 60 19.53 -3.63 4.44
C VAL A 60 20.97 -3.16 4.65
N PRO A 61 21.96 -3.82 4.00
CA PRO A 61 23.37 -3.45 4.11
C PRO A 61 23.64 -2.01 3.66
N ARG A 62 24.74 -1.42 4.15
CA ARG A 62 25.20 -0.11 3.65
C ARG A 62 25.49 -0.17 2.16
N ARG A 63 25.18 0.91 1.42
CA ARG A 63 25.50 1.04 -0.02
C ARG A 63 24.93 -0.12 -0.84
N SER A 64 23.68 -0.49 -0.59
CA SER A 64 23.03 -1.61 -1.24
C SER A 64 21.61 -1.28 -1.68
N LEU A 65 21.15 -1.97 -2.72
CA LEU A 65 19.77 -1.97 -3.18
C LEU A 65 19.18 -3.34 -2.88
N VAL A 66 18.08 -3.38 -2.12
CA VAL A 66 17.45 -4.62 -1.67
C VAL A 66 15.97 -4.60 -2.00
N GLU A 67 15.47 -5.70 -2.57
CA GLU A 67 14.04 -5.95 -2.74
C GLU A 67 13.42 -6.40 -1.42
N LEU A 68 12.31 -5.79 -1.01
CA LEU A 68 11.59 -6.16 0.20
C LEU A 68 10.76 -7.41 -0.06
N GLN A 69 11.23 -8.57 0.39
CA GLN A 69 10.52 -9.83 0.24
C GLN A 69 10.79 -10.77 1.41
N PRO A 70 9.89 -11.76 1.64
CA PRO A 70 8.59 -11.94 1.01
C PRO A 70 7.51 -11.11 1.73
N PHE A 71 6.59 -10.57 0.94
CA PHE A 71 5.31 -10.09 1.46
C PHE A 71 4.34 -11.27 1.60
N GLY A 72 3.43 -11.18 2.57
CA GLY A 72 2.35 -12.14 2.73
C GLY A 72 1.05 -11.46 3.15
N ALA A 73 -0.03 -12.25 3.19
CA ALA A 73 -1.30 -11.79 3.72
C ALA A 73 -1.12 -11.36 5.19
N PRO A 74 -1.67 -10.20 5.62
CA PRO A 74 -1.63 -9.81 7.01
C PRO A 74 -2.41 -10.83 7.87
N PRO A 75 -1.92 -11.17 9.07
CA PRO A 75 -2.55 -12.18 9.93
C PRO A 75 -3.96 -11.80 10.39
N ASP A 76 -4.25 -10.50 10.52
CA ASP A 76 -5.53 -9.96 11.00
C ASP A 76 -6.44 -9.48 9.86
N ALA A 77 -5.96 -9.55 8.62
CA ALA A 77 -6.81 -9.34 7.47
C ALA A 77 -7.55 -10.65 7.25
N GLU A 78 -8.75 -10.76 7.83
CA GLU A 78 -9.79 -11.56 7.20
C GLU A 78 -9.72 -11.30 5.69
N SER A 79 -9.91 -12.34 4.89
CA SER A 79 -9.72 -12.42 3.43
C SER A 79 -10.48 -11.39 2.57
N GLN A 80 -10.95 -10.30 3.16
CA GLN A 80 -11.82 -9.26 2.65
C GLN A 80 -11.09 -8.18 1.81
N PHE A 81 -9.76 -8.01 1.96
CA PHE A 81 -8.99 -6.97 1.26
C PHE A 81 -8.09 -7.47 0.11
N GLN A 82 -7.97 -8.79 -0.08
CA GLN A 82 -7.40 -9.35 -1.30
C GLN A 82 -8.55 -9.59 -2.28
N ARG A 83 -8.76 -8.64 -3.20
CA ARG A 83 -9.73 -8.80 -4.29
C ARG A 83 -8.98 -9.12 -5.58
N GLY A 84 -9.21 -10.31 -6.11
CA GLY A 84 -8.59 -10.78 -7.36
C GLY A 84 -7.38 -11.71 -7.15
N GLN A 85 -6.92 -12.31 -8.25
CA GLN A 85 -5.89 -13.37 -8.26
C GLN A 85 -4.45 -12.85 -8.46
N GLY A 86 -4.22 -11.54 -8.26
CA GLY A 86 -2.94 -10.91 -8.60
C GLY A 86 -1.82 -11.15 -7.59
N PHE A 87 -2.13 -11.47 -6.33
CA PHE A 87 -1.10 -11.68 -5.30
C PHE A 87 -0.63 -13.14 -5.26
N ASN A 88 0.66 -13.38 -5.50
CA ASN A 88 1.26 -14.70 -5.41
C ASN A 88 1.83 -14.92 -4.00
N SER A 89 1.17 -15.76 -3.21
CA SER A 89 1.59 -16.09 -1.85
C SER A 89 2.90 -16.88 -1.76
N SER A 90 3.32 -17.57 -2.83
CA SER A 90 4.57 -18.33 -2.85
C SER A 90 5.78 -17.46 -3.14
N SER A 91 5.65 -16.46 -4.02
CA SER A 91 6.72 -15.51 -4.35
C SER A 91 6.66 -14.21 -3.55
N GLY A 92 5.54 -13.92 -2.89
CA GLY A 92 5.31 -12.67 -2.16
C GLY A 92 5.29 -11.44 -3.06
N ARG A 93 4.94 -11.60 -4.34
CA ARG A 93 4.84 -10.51 -5.33
C ARG A 93 3.41 -10.33 -5.80
N TYR A 94 3.03 -9.10 -6.11
CA TYR A 94 1.79 -8.80 -6.82
C TYR A 94 2.07 -8.71 -8.31
N THR A 95 1.27 -9.44 -9.10
CA THR A 95 1.24 -9.42 -10.56
C THR A 95 -0.09 -8.84 -11.02
N ALA A 96 -0.05 -7.83 -11.87
CA ALA A 96 -1.27 -7.18 -12.38
C ALA A 96 -2.06 -8.18 -13.24
N PRO A 97 -3.31 -8.53 -12.87
CA PRO A 97 -4.11 -9.46 -13.65
C PRO A 97 -4.73 -8.79 -14.90
N VAL A 98 -4.86 -7.47 -14.90
CA VAL A 98 -5.45 -6.67 -15.99
C VAL A 98 -4.60 -5.42 -16.19
N SER A 99 -4.45 -4.98 -17.44
CA SER A 99 -3.76 -3.73 -17.77
C SER A 99 -4.57 -2.51 -17.31
N GLY A 100 -3.95 -1.54 -16.65
CA GLY A 100 -4.65 -0.32 -16.21
C GLY A 100 -3.85 0.53 -15.23
N PHE A 101 -4.50 1.57 -14.72
CA PHE A 101 -3.94 2.47 -13.71
C PHE A 101 -4.20 1.94 -12.31
N TYR A 102 -3.13 1.63 -11.58
CA TYR A 102 -3.17 1.17 -10.21
C TYR A 102 -2.69 2.26 -9.27
N HIS A 103 -3.48 2.59 -8.25
CA HIS A 103 -2.99 3.35 -7.11
C HIS A 103 -2.27 2.38 -6.18
N VAL A 104 -1.00 2.63 -5.89
CA VAL A 104 -0.17 1.77 -5.04
C VAL A 104 0.40 2.58 -3.88
N SER A 105 0.54 1.93 -2.72
CA SER A 105 1.02 2.54 -1.50
C SER A 105 1.87 1.58 -0.69
N GLY A 106 2.98 2.08 -0.15
CA GLY A 106 3.91 1.37 0.72
C GLY A 106 4.23 2.18 1.97
N SER A 107 4.06 1.59 3.15
CA SER A 107 4.43 2.23 4.43
C SER A 107 5.55 1.42 5.07
N LEU A 108 6.79 1.88 4.93
CA LEU A 108 7.99 1.19 5.37
C LEU A 108 8.34 1.62 6.78
N LEU A 109 8.59 0.66 7.66
CA LEU A 109 9.08 0.90 9.01
C LEU A 109 10.58 0.66 9.05
N ILE A 110 11.36 1.70 9.30
CA ILE A 110 12.83 1.65 9.31
C ILE A 110 13.34 1.79 10.73
N GLU A 111 14.15 0.82 11.13
CA GLU A 111 14.88 0.80 12.38
C GLU A 111 16.38 1.04 12.09
N PRO A 112 16.93 2.20 12.47
CA PRO A 112 18.37 2.46 12.40
C PRO A 112 19.15 1.41 13.19
N SER A 113 20.26 0.89 12.65
CA SER A 113 21.13 0.03 13.47
C SER A 113 21.82 0.83 14.57
N GLU A 114 22.18 0.16 15.67
CA GLU A 114 22.91 0.78 16.78
C GLU A 114 24.23 1.46 16.33
N ASN A 115 24.83 0.97 15.24
CA ASN A 115 26.03 1.55 14.62
C ASN A 115 25.77 2.91 13.96
N GLN A 116 24.52 3.24 13.58
CA GLN A 116 24.15 4.60 13.16
C GLN A 116 24.20 5.60 14.31
N ARG A 117 23.86 5.18 15.54
CA ARG A 117 23.83 6.07 16.71
C ARG A 117 25.20 6.67 17.03
N LYS A 118 26.29 5.98 16.66
CA LYS A 118 27.68 6.42 16.88
C LYS A 118 28.29 7.15 15.67
N THR A 119 27.67 7.07 14.50
CA THR A 119 28.22 7.61 13.26
C THR A 119 27.46 8.87 12.90
N GLN A 120 28.09 10.04 13.03
CA GLN A 120 27.48 11.32 12.65
C GLN A 120 26.95 11.22 11.21
N PRO A 121 25.67 11.57 10.94
CA PRO A 121 25.08 11.47 9.61
C PRO A 121 25.90 12.33 8.67
N ARG A 122 26.50 11.69 7.66
CA ARG A 122 27.31 12.42 6.69
C ARG A 122 26.36 13.16 5.75
N GLN A 123 26.82 14.29 5.23
CA GLN A 123 26.06 15.17 4.31
C GLN A 123 25.58 14.48 3.00
N LYS A 124 25.85 13.17 2.83
CA LYS A 124 25.53 12.35 1.66
C LYS A 124 24.79 11.05 2.02
N ASP A 125 24.26 10.91 3.23
CA ASP A 125 23.45 9.75 3.61
C ASP A 125 22.00 9.96 3.16
N TRP A 126 21.47 9.02 2.39
CA TRP A 126 20.09 9.03 1.91
C TRP A 126 19.54 7.61 1.92
N ILE A 127 18.25 7.49 2.13
CA ILE A 127 17.52 6.23 1.98
C ILE A 127 16.42 6.49 0.97
N LYS A 128 16.41 5.77 -0.14
CA LYS A 128 15.32 5.85 -1.12
C LYS A 128 14.56 4.56 -1.08
N ALA A 129 13.25 4.68 -1.00
CA ALA A 129 12.36 3.58 -1.29
C ALA A 129 11.75 3.83 -2.67
N SER A 130 11.57 2.76 -3.43
CA SER A 130 10.93 2.81 -4.75
C SER A 130 10.00 1.63 -4.93
N ILE A 131 8.80 1.86 -5.48
CA ILE A 131 7.93 0.78 -5.99
C ILE A 131 8.24 0.65 -7.48
N CYS A 132 8.69 -0.51 -7.93
CA CYS A 132 9.21 -0.70 -9.30
C CYS A 132 8.42 -1.78 -10.05
N ILE A 133 8.17 -1.53 -11.33
CA ILE A 133 7.58 -2.49 -12.28
C ILE A 133 8.70 -3.38 -12.80
N GLU A 134 8.54 -4.70 -12.73
CA GLU A 134 9.52 -5.69 -13.21
C GLU A 134 10.96 -5.50 -12.69
N SER A 135 11.11 -4.96 -11.48
CA SER A 135 12.42 -4.57 -10.90
C SER A 135 13.15 -3.42 -11.60
N LEU A 136 12.49 -2.70 -12.51
CA LEU A 136 13.02 -1.54 -13.22
C LEU A 136 12.77 -0.26 -12.42
N CYS A 137 13.69 0.07 -11.51
CA CYS A 137 13.59 1.25 -10.65
C CYS A 137 14.09 2.56 -11.29
N HIS A 138 13.88 2.73 -12.60
CA HIS A 138 14.27 3.94 -13.35
C HIS A 138 13.09 4.44 -14.20
N SER A 139 13.08 5.73 -14.52
CA SER A 139 12.08 6.38 -15.42
C SER A 139 10.63 6.36 -14.89
N ASN A 140 9.63 6.41 -15.78
CA ASN A 140 8.19 6.40 -15.45
C ASN A 140 7.66 5.02 -14.99
N LEU A 141 8.56 4.07 -14.71
CA LEU A 141 8.26 2.70 -14.29
C LEU A 141 8.43 2.49 -12.78
N SER A 142 8.66 3.58 -12.03
CA SER A 142 8.75 3.54 -10.58
C SER A 142 8.10 4.75 -9.90
N LEU A 143 7.62 4.51 -8.67
CA LEU A 143 7.29 5.55 -7.72
C LEU A 143 8.39 5.63 -6.69
N GLU A 144 8.89 6.83 -6.41
CA GLU A 144 10.02 7.01 -5.51
C GLU A 144 9.66 7.92 -4.34
N ALA A 145 10.14 7.56 -3.15
CA ALA A 145 10.13 8.43 -1.99
C ALA A 145 11.52 8.43 -1.35
N MET A 146 11.99 9.61 -0.96
CA MET A 146 13.24 9.77 -0.23
C MET A 146 12.98 9.96 1.25
N GLY A 147 13.69 9.22 2.09
CA GLY A 147 13.75 9.41 3.53
C GLY A 147 15.15 9.82 3.97
N GLY A 148 15.21 10.71 4.96
CA GLY A 148 16.45 10.99 5.67
C GLY A 148 16.80 9.87 6.65
N ALA A 149 18.09 9.70 6.95
CA ALA A 149 18.51 8.88 8.07
C ALA A 149 18.07 9.57 9.39
N SER A 150 17.26 8.88 10.20
CA SER A 150 16.81 9.42 11.49
C SER A 150 17.95 9.53 12.49
N GLN A 151 18.07 10.69 13.16
CA GLN A 151 19.05 10.90 14.22
C GLN A 151 18.57 10.42 15.59
N VAL A 152 17.26 10.27 15.76
CA VAL A 152 16.65 9.75 16.98
C VAL A 152 16.61 8.24 16.83
N GLY A 153 17.22 7.51 17.75
CA GLY A 153 17.42 6.06 17.70
C GLY A 153 16.15 5.21 17.81
N GLY A 154 15.01 5.70 17.31
CA GLY A 154 13.74 4.98 17.21
C GLY A 154 13.37 4.62 15.77
N VAL A 155 12.33 3.82 15.65
CA VAL A 155 11.74 3.43 14.37
C VAL A 155 11.03 4.64 13.75
N TYR A 156 11.24 4.86 12.45
CA TYR A 156 10.54 5.90 11.69
C TYR A 156 9.93 5.30 10.43
N SER A 157 8.95 6.00 9.84
CA SER A 157 8.23 5.52 8.66
C SER A 157 8.59 6.30 7.39
N ILE A 158 8.78 5.60 6.28
CA ILE A 158 8.78 6.19 4.93
C ILE A 158 7.48 5.78 4.23
N LEU A 159 6.72 6.75 3.74
CA LEU A 159 5.51 6.52 2.96
C LEU A 159 5.79 6.72 1.48
N LEU A 160 5.35 5.75 0.67
CA LEU A 160 5.31 5.81 -0.78
C LEU A 160 3.86 5.72 -1.20
N THR A 161 3.42 6.63 -2.06
CA THR A 161 2.09 6.55 -2.64
C THR A 161 2.10 7.18 -4.01
N GLY A 162 1.30 6.64 -4.93
CA GLY A 162 1.16 7.18 -6.27
C GLY A 162 0.40 6.25 -7.18
N THR A 163 0.41 6.57 -8.46
CA THR A 163 -0.30 5.80 -9.48
C THR A 163 0.70 5.28 -10.51
N LEU A 164 0.61 4.01 -10.84
CA LEU A 164 1.40 3.35 -11.88
C LEU A 164 0.46 2.72 -12.91
N TYR A 165 0.82 2.81 -14.18
CA TYR A 165 0.18 2.01 -15.22
C TYR A 165 0.87 0.65 -15.25
N LEU A 166 0.13 -0.43 -15.02
CA LEU A 166 0.63 -1.80 -15.08
C LEU A 166 -0.01 -2.52 -16.25
N GLN A 167 0.78 -3.27 -17.00
CA GLN A 167 0.28 -4.21 -18.01
C GLN A 167 -0.07 -5.55 -17.36
N ALA A 168 -1.04 -6.26 -17.93
CA ALA A 168 -1.37 -7.60 -17.50
C ALA A 168 -0.14 -8.52 -17.56
N GLY A 169 0.21 -9.14 -16.42
CA GLY A 169 1.38 -10.00 -16.27
C GLY A 169 2.62 -9.32 -15.68
N GLU A 170 2.64 -7.98 -15.60
CA GLU A 170 3.74 -7.27 -14.93
C GLU A 170 3.62 -7.41 -13.42
N TYR A 171 4.75 -7.59 -12.75
CA TYR A 171 4.80 -7.58 -11.29
C TYR A 171 5.35 -6.27 -10.75
N VAL A 172 4.92 -5.93 -9.53
CA VAL A 172 5.46 -4.78 -8.78
C VAL A 172 6.02 -5.24 -7.44
N SER A 173 7.10 -4.59 -7.03
CA SER A 173 7.77 -4.84 -5.76
C SER A 173 8.38 -3.57 -5.20
N ILE A 174 8.65 -3.57 -3.89
CA ILE A 174 9.30 -2.45 -3.20
C ILE A 174 10.80 -2.73 -3.12
N PHE A 175 11.58 -1.76 -3.56
CA PHE A 175 13.03 -1.73 -3.44
C PHE A 175 13.44 -0.62 -2.47
N VAL A 176 14.51 -0.88 -1.73
CA VAL A 176 15.11 0.09 -0.82
C VAL A 176 16.58 0.24 -1.15
N ASP A 177 16.97 1.46 -1.52
CA ASP A 177 18.35 1.88 -1.74
C ASP A 177 18.90 2.54 -0.48
N ASN A 178 19.88 1.87 0.12
CA ASN A 178 20.61 2.36 1.26
C ASN A 178 21.86 3.12 0.80
N GLY A 179 21.69 4.42 0.57
CA GLY A 179 22.78 5.37 0.34
C GLY A 179 23.54 5.79 1.59
N THR A 180 23.30 5.17 2.76
CA THR A 180 23.95 5.55 4.03
C THR A 180 25.27 4.79 4.26
N GLY A 181 26.08 5.27 5.21
CA GLY A 181 27.33 4.62 5.62
C GLY A 181 27.18 3.33 6.44
N SER A 182 25.96 2.91 6.76
CA SER A 182 25.65 1.90 7.78
C SER A 182 24.42 1.09 7.41
N ALA A 183 24.27 -0.09 8.00
CA ALA A 183 23.09 -0.92 7.79
C ALA A 183 21.91 -0.41 8.62
N PHE A 184 20.70 -0.71 8.18
CA PHE A 184 19.46 -0.56 8.95
C PHE A 184 18.57 -1.77 8.73
N ILE A 185 17.47 -1.86 9.50
CA ILE A 185 16.52 -2.95 9.41
C ILE A 185 15.18 -2.38 8.95
N VAL A 186 14.57 -3.00 7.95
CA VAL A 186 13.15 -2.78 7.63
C VAL A 186 12.33 -3.74 8.46
N GLN A 187 11.45 -3.22 9.32
CA GLN A 187 10.69 -4.03 10.26
C GLN A 187 9.51 -4.77 9.61
N LYS A 188 9.21 -5.95 10.16
CA LYS A 188 7.93 -6.65 9.96
C LYS A 188 6.80 -5.73 10.39
N GLY A 189 5.84 -5.44 9.51
CA GLY A 189 4.92 -4.31 9.72
C GLY A 189 4.91 -3.33 8.59
N THR A 190 5.96 -3.34 7.76
CA THR A 190 5.93 -2.66 6.48
C THR A 190 4.74 -3.15 5.65
N LEU A 191 3.88 -2.23 5.23
CA LEU A 191 2.67 -2.51 4.46
C LEU A 191 2.91 -2.19 3.00
N PHE A 192 2.35 -3.00 2.11
CA PHE A 192 2.30 -2.75 0.68
C PHE A 192 0.91 -3.08 0.15
N SER A 193 0.32 -2.15 -0.59
CA SER A 193 -1.05 -2.28 -1.08
C SER A 193 -1.22 -1.62 -2.43
N GLY A 194 -2.26 -2.02 -3.14
CA GLY A 194 -2.66 -1.35 -4.36
C GLY A 194 -4.07 -1.70 -4.79
N ILE A 195 -4.65 -0.83 -5.63
CA ILE A 195 -6.01 -0.91 -6.12
C ILE A 195 -6.06 -0.47 -7.58
N LEU A 196 -6.80 -1.20 -8.42
CA LEU A 196 -7.08 -0.80 -9.80
C LEU A 196 -8.09 0.35 -9.79
N LEU A 197 -7.70 1.49 -10.38
CA LEU A 197 -8.55 2.67 -10.54
C LEU A 197 -9.37 2.63 -11.83
N GLY A 198 -8.77 2.13 -12.91
CA GLY A 198 -9.39 2.10 -14.24
C GLY A 198 -8.47 1.48 -15.28
N VAL A 199 -9.06 1.05 -16.41
CA VAL A 199 -8.38 0.43 -17.55
C VAL A 199 -8.31 1.37 -18.74
#